data_AF-A0A7C1PJ91-F1
#
_entry.id   AF-A0A7C1PJ91-F1
#
_cell.length_a   1.000
_cell.length_b   1.000
_cell.length_c   1.000
_cell.angle_alpha   90.00
_cell.angle_beta   90.00
_cell.angle_gamma   90.00
#
_symmetry.space_group_name_H-M   'P 1'
#
loop_
_entity.id
_entity.type
_entity.pdbx_description
1 polymer ?
#
loop_
_entity_poly.entity_id
_entity_poly.type
_entity_poly.pdbx_seq_one_letter_code
_entity_poly.pdbx_strand_id
1 'polypeptide(L)'
;MIRQHLTSLATVGLLFAASPSAASTFAGFVLAPQVKVDTETKEYFQDEGQIRRLIADKQDLFFTGETANREYPFVVLPSEMTGSAKLILTLQTAISVAPERSAMRIFVNDRDIGSVNLKSGDAHQVELELPKGLLQPGYNAVTVLMDQSHRVDCSVEATYELWTQIDPARSGFVFTRNAMDDPSDVSTLLAYSRDVNGHAAINGLIPRGAAGEDIDRTFAVVQALSILGHFDRPVVTVGNSAGSGPGIDLVVG
;
A
#
# COMPACT_ATOMS: atom_id res chain seq x y z
N MET A 1 -46.64 91.97 -5.31
CA MET A 1 -48.04 92.02 -4.87
C MET A 1 -48.86 91.16 -5.81
N ILE A 2 -49.51 90.11 -5.33
CA ILE A 2 -50.80 89.56 -5.80
C ILE A 2 -51.12 88.35 -4.91
N ARG A 3 -52.15 88.53 -4.09
CA ARG A 3 -52.94 87.49 -3.43
C ARG A 3 -54.09 87.13 -4.37
N GLN A 4 -54.46 85.86 -4.47
CA GLN A 4 -55.83 85.40 -4.80
C GLN A 4 -55.90 83.87 -4.60
N HIS A 5 -56.65 83.41 -3.59
CA HIS A 5 -58.00 82.82 -3.69
C HIS A 5 -58.00 81.40 -4.29
N LEU A 6 -58.20 80.37 -3.46
CA LEU A 6 -59.49 79.72 -3.13
C LEU A 6 -59.92 78.76 -4.25
N THR A 7 -59.98 77.45 -3.97
CA THR A 7 -61.16 76.58 -4.16
C THR A 7 -60.81 75.11 -3.96
N SER A 8 -61.73 74.42 -3.28
CA SER A 8 -61.77 72.98 -3.05
C SER A 8 -62.44 72.29 -4.24
N LEU A 9 -61.95 71.12 -4.65
CA LEU A 9 -62.77 70.11 -5.31
C LEU A 9 -62.26 68.71 -4.95
N ALA A 10 -63.20 67.89 -4.48
CA ALA A 10 -63.03 66.47 -4.19
C ALA A 10 -62.90 65.65 -5.48
N THR A 11 -62.21 64.51 -5.43
CA THR A 11 -62.76 63.21 -5.92
C THR A 11 -61.81 62.03 -5.65
N VAL A 12 -62.44 60.96 -5.15
CA VAL A 12 -62.27 59.53 -5.50
C VAL A 12 -60.96 58.83 -5.12
N GLY A 13 -61.13 57.77 -4.35
CA GLY A 13 -60.05 56.96 -3.80
C GLY A 13 -59.59 55.80 -4.68
N LEU A 14 -58.58 55.10 -4.16
CA LEU A 14 -58.26 53.72 -4.50
C LEU A 14 -57.61 53.11 -3.25
N LEU A 15 -58.27 52.13 -2.64
CA LEU A 15 -57.72 51.26 -1.61
C LEU A 15 -56.81 50.24 -2.31
N PHE A 16 -55.49 50.38 -2.15
CA PHE A 16 -54.55 49.34 -2.54
C PHE A 16 -54.56 48.23 -1.48
N ALA A 17 -55.19 47.10 -1.82
CA ALA A 17 -55.00 45.84 -1.11
C ALA A 17 -53.60 45.31 -1.44
N ALA A 18 -52.70 45.28 -0.46
CA ALA A 18 -51.42 44.61 -0.58
C ALA A 18 -51.64 43.09 -0.38
N SER A 19 -51.65 42.34 -1.48
CA SER A 19 -51.51 40.88 -1.43
C SER A 19 -50.03 40.52 -1.33
N PRO A 20 -49.58 39.78 -0.31
CA PRO A 20 -48.24 39.22 -0.33
C PRO A 20 -48.17 38.13 -1.41
N SER A 21 -47.30 38.33 -2.39
CA SER A 21 -46.97 37.34 -3.40
C SER A 21 -46.33 36.13 -2.72
N ALA A 22 -47.00 34.98 -2.78
CA ALA A 22 -46.43 33.72 -2.35
C ALA A 22 -45.34 33.31 -3.35
N ALA A 23 -44.08 33.41 -2.96
CA ALA A 23 -42.97 32.84 -3.71
C ALA A 23 -43.15 31.31 -3.74
N SER A 24 -43.44 30.76 -4.92
CA SER A 24 -43.46 29.32 -5.15
C SER A 24 -42.04 28.77 -5.06
N THR A 25 -41.69 28.18 -3.93
CA THR A 25 -40.54 27.28 -3.84
C THR A 25 -40.79 26.07 -4.74
N PHE A 26 -40.09 26.03 -5.87
CA PHE A 26 -39.93 24.81 -6.65
C PHE A 26 -39.34 23.74 -5.73
N ALA A 27 -40.13 22.73 -5.38
CA ALA A 27 -39.62 21.49 -4.83
C ALA A 27 -38.89 20.76 -5.97
N GLY A 28 -37.57 20.98 -6.05
CA GLY A 28 -36.71 20.22 -6.93
C GLY A 28 -36.87 18.72 -6.69
N PHE A 29 -36.85 17.97 -7.78
CA PHE A 29 -36.89 16.51 -7.80
C PHE A 29 -35.81 15.94 -6.87
N VAL A 30 -36.20 15.21 -5.83
CA VAL A 30 -35.26 14.52 -4.92
C VAL A 30 -34.81 13.23 -5.60
N LEU A 31 -33.63 13.27 -6.20
CA LEU A 31 -32.93 12.09 -6.70
C LEU A 31 -32.30 11.34 -5.52
N ALA A 32 -32.90 10.19 -5.20
CA ALA A 32 -32.40 9.12 -4.33
C ALA A 32 -32.10 9.51 -2.86
N PRO A 33 -32.30 8.58 -1.90
CA PRO A 33 -31.75 8.78 -0.57
C PRO A 33 -30.24 8.96 -0.69
N GLN A 34 -29.72 10.02 -0.06
CA GLN A 34 -28.30 10.18 0.18
C GLN A 34 -27.87 9.00 1.06
N VAL A 35 -27.46 7.91 0.41
CA VAL A 35 -26.66 6.88 1.04
C VAL A 35 -25.45 7.65 1.55
N LYS A 36 -25.34 7.79 2.88
CA LYS A 36 -24.05 8.11 3.49
C LYS A 36 -23.08 7.14 2.85
N VAL A 37 -22.15 7.67 2.06
CA VAL A 37 -20.96 6.92 1.71
C VAL A 37 -20.25 6.75 3.03
N ASP A 38 -20.61 5.68 3.74
CA ASP A 38 -19.74 5.08 4.73
C ASP A 38 -18.52 4.68 3.92
N THR A 39 -17.59 5.63 3.84
CA THR A 39 -16.22 5.33 3.55
C THR A 39 -15.79 4.51 4.75
N GLU A 40 -16.10 3.21 4.72
CA GLU A 40 -15.31 2.22 5.43
C GLU A 40 -13.91 2.38 4.84
N THR A 41 -13.17 3.34 5.39
CA THR A 41 -11.74 3.19 5.56
C THR A 41 -11.61 1.93 6.39
N LYS A 42 -11.64 0.77 5.72
CA LYS A 42 -11.25 -0.49 6.35
C LYS A 42 -9.87 -0.19 6.89
N GLU A 43 -9.75 -0.20 8.21
CA GLU A 43 -8.47 -0.07 8.88
C GLU A 43 -7.62 -1.26 8.40
N TYR A 44 -6.83 -1.00 7.36
CA TYR A 44 -5.68 -1.82 6.97
C TYR A 44 -4.84 -2.00 8.24
N PHE A 45 -4.13 -3.13 8.37
CA PHE A 45 -3.34 -3.44 9.56
C PHE A 45 -2.50 -2.20 9.96
N GLN A 46 -2.83 -1.58 11.09
CA GLN A 46 -2.30 -0.23 11.44
C GLN A 46 -0.88 -0.27 12.00
N ASP A 47 -0.33 -1.46 12.23
CA ASP A 47 1.06 -1.61 12.64
C ASP A 47 1.93 -2.01 11.43
N GLU A 48 2.16 -1.05 10.54
CA GLU A 48 3.08 -1.18 9.40
C GLU A 48 4.51 -1.56 9.83
N GLY A 49 4.83 -1.41 11.13
CA GLY A 49 6.08 -1.83 11.75
C GLY A 49 6.20 -3.33 11.97
N GLN A 50 5.09 -4.08 11.94
CA GLN A 50 5.10 -5.54 12.11
C GLN A 50 5.11 -6.33 10.80
N ILE A 51 4.95 -5.65 9.66
CA ILE A 51 4.94 -6.29 8.35
C ILE A 51 6.38 -6.54 7.88
N ARG A 52 6.72 -7.81 7.74
CA ARG A 52 7.93 -8.23 7.02
C ARG A 52 7.69 -8.18 5.52
N ARG A 53 8.17 -7.11 4.91
CA ARG A 53 8.02 -6.83 3.48
C ARG A 53 8.71 -7.90 2.64
N LEU A 54 8.15 -8.14 1.46
CA LEU A 54 8.73 -9.04 0.47
C LEU A 54 10.05 -8.48 -0.06
N ILE A 55 10.95 -9.36 -0.48
CA ILE A 55 12.18 -8.99 -1.19
C ILE A 55 11.83 -8.71 -2.65
N ALA A 56 11.10 -7.61 -2.88
CA ALA A 56 10.59 -7.20 -4.19
C ALA A 56 10.20 -5.72 -4.15
N ASP A 57 10.58 -4.97 -5.19
CA ASP A 57 10.15 -3.59 -5.34
C ASP A 57 8.78 -3.46 -6.03
N LYS A 58 8.32 -2.23 -6.24
CA LYS A 58 7.04 -1.97 -6.92
C LYS A 58 7.00 -2.52 -8.36
N GLN A 59 8.12 -2.51 -9.07
CA GLN A 59 8.22 -3.03 -10.44
C GLN A 59 8.19 -4.55 -10.46
N ASP A 60 8.87 -5.19 -9.51
CA ASP A 60 8.85 -6.64 -9.35
C ASP A 60 7.42 -7.13 -9.05
N LEU A 61 6.70 -6.39 -8.21
CA LEU A 61 5.32 -6.67 -7.78
C LEU A 61 4.23 -6.18 -8.76
N PHE A 62 4.60 -5.85 -10.00
CA PHE A 62 3.67 -5.47 -11.07
C PHE A 62 3.47 -6.64 -12.05
N PHE A 63 2.24 -7.15 -12.11
CA PHE A 63 1.87 -8.30 -12.92
C PHE A 63 1.04 -7.84 -14.11
N THR A 64 1.53 -8.06 -15.33
CA THR A 64 0.85 -7.70 -16.58
C THR A 64 0.41 -8.93 -17.35
N GLY A 65 -0.62 -8.79 -18.18
CA GLY A 65 -1.07 -9.86 -19.07
C GLY A 65 -2.02 -10.85 -18.38
N GLU A 66 -2.41 -11.88 -19.13
CA GLU A 66 -3.35 -12.89 -18.63
C GLU A 66 -2.73 -13.81 -17.58
N THR A 67 -1.46 -14.18 -17.76
CA THR A 67 -0.79 -15.10 -16.82
C THR A 67 0.56 -14.56 -16.41
N ALA A 68 0.87 -14.68 -15.13
CA ALA A 68 2.18 -14.34 -14.61
C ALA A 68 2.57 -15.27 -13.46
N ASN A 69 3.85 -15.62 -13.40
CA ASN A 69 4.44 -16.40 -12.32
C ASN A 69 5.68 -15.66 -11.83
N ARG A 70 5.71 -15.35 -10.53
CA ARG A 70 6.85 -14.73 -9.86
C ARG A 70 7.08 -15.37 -8.51
N GLU A 71 8.34 -15.51 -8.14
CA GLU A 71 8.75 -16.04 -6.86
C GLU A 71 9.61 -15.01 -6.13
N TYR A 72 9.31 -14.80 -4.86
CA TYR A 72 10.00 -13.84 -4.01
C TYR A 72 10.57 -14.54 -2.79
N PRO A 73 11.86 -14.37 -2.50
CA PRO A 73 12.44 -14.90 -1.27
C PRO A 73 11.99 -14.06 -0.07
N PHE A 74 11.95 -14.68 1.10
CA PHE A 74 11.82 -14.00 2.38
C PHE A 74 12.53 -14.80 3.49
N VAL A 75 12.93 -14.11 4.55
CA VAL A 75 13.68 -14.72 5.66
C VAL A 75 12.76 -14.89 6.87
N VAL A 76 12.78 -16.10 7.45
CA VAL A 76 12.07 -16.45 8.67
C VAL A 76 13.10 -16.74 9.77
N LEU A 77 12.94 -16.11 10.92
CA LEU A 77 13.82 -16.30 12.05
C LEU A 77 13.45 -17.58 12.81
N PRO A 78 14.41 -18.27 13.45
CA PRO A 78 14.13 -19.47 14.23
C PRO A 78 13.08 -19.25 15.33
N SER A 79 13.02 -18.03 15.88
CA SER A 79 12.07 -17.61 16.92
C SER A 79 10.60 -17.65 16.47
N GLU A 80 10.35 -17.60 15.16
CA GLU A 80 9.04 -17.37 14.55
C GLU A 80 8.39 -18.65 14.03
N MET A 81 9.17 -19.72 13.86
CA MET A 81 8.70 -21.01 13.38
C MET A 81 7.55 -21.62 14.20
N THR A 82 7.48 -21.25 15.48
CA THR A 82 6.50 -21.80 16.44
C THR A 82 5.21 -20.96 16.52
N GLY A 83 5.22 -19.77 15.92
CA GLY A 83 4.07 -18.87 15.87
C GLY A 83 3.12 -19.16 14.72
N SER A 84 1.96 -18.49 14.74
CA SER A 84 1.15 -18.29 13.53
C SER A 84 1.77 -17.17 12.70
N ALA A 85 1.67 -17.32 11.38
CA ALA A 85 2.07 -16.32 10.41
C ALA A 85 0.91 -16.05 9.44
N LYS A 86 0.81 -14.81 8.96
CA LYS A 86 -0.15 -14.40 7.95
C LYS A 86 0.57 -13.70 6.82
N LEU A 87 0.10 -13.89 5.60
CA LEU A 87 0.48 -13.07 4.46
C LEU A 87 -0.60 -12.03 4.22
N ILE A 88 -0.23 -10.76 4.30
CA ILE A 88 -1.09 -9.62 3.98
C ILE A 88 -0.65 -9.10 2.62
N LEU A 89 -1.60 -8.96 1.69
CA LEU A 89 -1.35 -8.36 0.38
C LEU A 89 -2.34 -7.23 0.15
N THR A 90 -1.84 -6.05 -0.17
CA THR A 90 -2.66 -4.94 -0.66
C THR A 90 -2.49 -4.83 -2.16
N LEU A 91 -3.56 -5.08 -2.91
CA LEU A 91 -3.53 -5.14 -4.37
C LEU A 91 -4.50 -4.18 -5.03
N GLN A 92 -4.10 -3.66 -6.18
CA GLN A 92 -4.94 -2.90 -7.10
C GLN A 92 -4.91 -3.58 -8.46
N THR A 93 -6.06 -3.72 -9.11
CA THR A 93 -6.19 -4.44 -10.38
C THR A 93 -6.92 -3.58 -11.40
N ALA A 94 -6.55 -3.70 -12.67
CA ALA A 94 -7.15 -2.95 -13.77
C ALA A 94 -8.68 -3.09 -13.78
N ILE A 95 -9.37 -2.02 -14.18
CA ILE A 95 -10.84 -2.02 -14.32
C ILE A 95 -11.29 -3.04 -15.39
N SER A 96 -10.45 -3.26 -16.40
CA SER A 96 -10.70 -4.18 -17.51
C SER A 96 -10.70 -5.67 -17.12
N VAL A 97 -10.14 -6.02 -15.94
CA VAL A 97 -10.10 -7.40 -15.44
C VAL A 97 -11.51 -7.87 -15.03
N ALA A 98 -11.81 -9.14 -15.29
CA ALA A 98 -13.06 -9.82 -14.98
C ALA A 98 -12.98 -10.54 -13.61
N PRO A 99 -13.57 -10.00 -12.51
CA PRO A 99 -13.46 -10.59 -11.17
C PRO A 99 -14.02 -12.01 -11.07
N GLU A 100 -15.00 -12.34 -11.90
CA GLU A 100 -15.65 -13.66 -11.96
C GLU A 100 -14.76 -14.77 -12.55
N ARG A 101 -13.67 -14.40 -13.24
CA ARG A 101 -12.78 -15.34 -13.95
C ARG A 101 -11.30 -15.14 -13.63
N SER A 102 -10.96 -14.19 -12.75
CA SER A 102 -9.57 -13.82 -12.49
C SER A 102 -9.20 -14.09 -11.04
N ALA A 103 -8.07 -14.74 -10.82
CA ALA A 103 -7.61 -15.16 -9.51
C ALA A 103 -6.09 -15.09 -9.37
N MET A 104 -5.66 -14.88 -8.14
CA MET A 104 -4.27 -14.98 -7.70
C MET A 104 -4.13 -16.18 -6.78
N ARG A 105 -3.23 -17.11 -7.12
CA ARG A 105 -2.89 -18.25 -6.27
C ARG A 105 -1.54 -18.02 -5.62
N ILE A 106 -1.46 -18.36 -4.33
CA ILE A 106 -0.27 -18.17 -3.52
C ILE A 106 0.28 -19.52 -3.09
N PHE A 107 1.57 -19.71 -3.31
CA PHE A 107 2.33 -20.84 -2.80
C PHE A 107 3.41 -20.32 -1.88
N VAL A 108 3.70 -21.08 -0.83
CA VAL A 108 4.86 -20.84 0.03
C VAL A 108 5.62 -22.14 0.12
N ASN A 109 6.91 -22.12 -0.22
CA ASN A 109 7.75 -23.32 -0.32
C ASN A 109 7.04 -24.44 -1.12
N ASP A 110 6.55 -24.11 -2.32
CA ASP A 110 5.82 -24.99 -3.25
C ASP A 110 4.48 -25.57 -2.74
N ARG A 111 4.01 -25.15 -1.57
CA ARG A 111 2.72 -25.58 -1.02
C ARG A 111 1.65 -24.53 -1.26
N ASP A 112 0.51 -24.95 -1.83
CA ASP A 112 -0.65 -24.08 -2.03
C ASP A 112 -1.22 -23.60 -0.69
N ILE A 113 -1.30 -22.27 -0.54
CA ILE A 113 -1.81 -21.59 0.66
C ILE A 113 -3.25 -21.12 0.45
N GLY A 114 -3.64 -20.92 -0.81
CA GLY A 114 -4.97 -20.48 -1.16
C GLY A 114 -5.01 -19.68 -2.46
N SER A 115 -6.23 -19.39 -2.86
CA SER A 115 -6.56 -18.58 -4.01
C SER A 115 -7.40 -17.37 -3.60
N VAL A 116 -7.11 -16.23 -4.19
CA VAL A 116 -7.80 -14.96 -3.97
C VAL A 116 -8.39 -14.51 -5.29
N ASN A 117 -9.70 -14.27 -5.33
CA ASN A 117 -10.34 -13.68 -6.52
C ASN A 117 -9.91 -12.22 -6.65
N LEU A 118 -9.50 -11.82 -7.86
CA LEU A 118 -9.10 -10.45 -8.13
C LEU A 118 -10.33 -9.54 -8.22
N LYS A 119 -10.30 -8.41 -7.53
CA LYS A 119 -11.31 -7.35 -7.68
C LYS A 119 -10.75 -6.23 -8.54
N SER A 120 -11.48 -5.86 -9.58
CA SER A 120 -11.14 -4.76 -10.48
C SER A 120 -11.39 -3.39 -9.82
N GLY A 121 -10.51 -2.42 -10.04
CA GLY A 121 -10.69 -1.03 -9.60
C GLY A 121 -9.86 -0.66 -8.38
N ASP A 122 -10.53 -0.26 -7.30
CA ASP A 122 -9.87 0.29 -6.12
C ASP A 122 -8.97 -0.73 -5.40
N ALA A 123 -7.94 -0.21 -4.73
CA ALA A 123 -7.04 -1.03 -3.93
C ALA A 123 -7.79 -1.71 -2.78
N HIS A 124 -7.46 -2.96 -2.51
CA HIS A 124 -8.02 -3.72 -1.40
C HIS A 124 -6.98 -4.66 -0.78
N GLN A 125 -7.17 -4.94 0.51
CA GLN A 125 -6.33 -5.88 1.26
C GLN A 125 -6.96 -7.27 1.26
N VAL A 126 -6.09 -8.28 1.21
CA VAL A 126 -6.42 -9.69 1.41
C VAL A 126 -5.42 -10.30 2.39
N GLU A 127 -5.89 -11.28 3.14
CA GLU A 127 -5.10 -11.95 4.17
C GLU A 127 -5.20 -13.46 3.96
N LEU A 128 -4.04 -14.13 4.02
CA LEU A 128 -3.94 -15.58 3.98
C LEU A 128 -3.22 -16.07 5.23
N GLU A 129 -3.86 -16.96 5.99
CA GLU A 129 -3.24 -17.62 7.13
C GLU A 129 -2.27 -18.69 6.64
N LEU A 130 -1.04 -18.71 7.18
CA LEU A 130 -0.08 -19.76 6.85
C LEU A 130 -0.28 -20.98 7.75
N PRO A 131 -0.43 -22.19 7.18
CA PRO A 131 -0.44 -23.43 7.95
C PRO A 131 0.82 -23.60 8.79
N LYS A 132 0.68 -24.18 9.99
CA LYS A 132 1.81 -24.52 10.85
C LYS A 132 2.72 -25.56 10.19
N GLY A 133 4.03 -25.43 10.40
CA GLY A 133 5.05 -26.35 9.88
C GLY A 133 5.38 -26.16 8.39
N LEU A 134 4.87 -25.10 7.77
CA LEU A 134 5.17 -24.72 6.39
C LEU A 134 6.50 -23.97 6.23
N LEU A 135 6.82 -23.15 7.23
CA LEU A 135 7.98 -22.28 7.23
C LEU A 135 9.21 -23.00 7.77
N GLN A 136 10.36 -22.69 7.17
CA GLN A 136 11.67 -23.18 7.58
C GLN A 136 12.51 -22.01 8.10
N PRO A 137 13.48 -22.22 9.00
CA PRO A 137 14.37 -21.15 9.43
C PRO A 137 15.27 -20.73 8.25
N GLY A 138 15.48 -19.43 8.08
CA GLY A 138 16.25 -18.86 6.97
C GLY A 138 15.37 -18.53 5.75
N TYR A 139 15.91 -18.79 4.55
CA TYR A 139 15.24 -18.44 3.30
C TYR A 139 14.05 -19.37 3.02
N ASN A 140 12.93 -18.74 2.71
CA ASN A 140 11.70 -19.34 2.22
C ASN A 140 11.33 -18.61 0.92
N ALA A 141 10.44 -19.21 0.14
CA ALA A 141 9.95 -18.62 -1.10
C ALA A 141 8.44 -18.48 -1.06
N VAL A 142 7.93 -17.35 -1.56
CA VAL A 142 6.52 -17.15 -1.87
C VAL A 142 6.35 -17.00 -3.37
N THR A 143 5.54 -17.86 -3.97
CA THR A 143 5.25 -17.86 -5.39
C THR A 143 3.85 -17.29 -5.60
N VAL A 144 3.75 -16.28 -6.47
CA VAL A 144 2.50 -15.65 -6.86
C VAL A 144 2.19 -16.06 -8.30
N LEU A 145 1.11 -16.81 -8.47
CA LEU A 145 0.54 -17.13 -9.78
C LEU A 145 -0.67 -16.24 -10.03
N MET A 146 -0.60 -15.45 -11.09
CA MET A 146 -1.68 -14.59 -11.53
C MET A 146 -2.38 -15.20 -12.74
N ASP A 147 -3.70 -15.25 -12.70
CA ASP A 147 -4.57 -15.56 -13.84
C ASP A 147 -5.62 -14.45 -13.96
N GLN A 148 -5.59 -13.74 -15.08
CA GLN A 148 -6.39 -12.56 -15.36
C GLN A 148 -7.08 -12.75 -16.69
N SER A 149 -8.38 -12.47 -16.71
CA SER A 149 -9.17 -12.43 -17.94
C SER A 149 -9.74 -11.05 -18.12
N HIS A 150 -9.76 -10.57 -19.35
CA HIS A 150 -10.45 -9.34 -19.69
C HIS A 150 -11.98 -9.53 -19.63
N ARG A 151 -12.72 -8.48 -19.23
CA ARG A 151 -14.17 -8.57 -18.95
C ARG A 151 -15.04 -8.74 -20.19
N VAL A 152 -14.69 -8.09 -21.29
CA VAL A 152 -15.56 -7.99 -22.48
C VAL A 152 -14.89 -8.45 -23.76
N ASP A 153 -13.63 -8.08 -23.96
CA ASP A 153 -12.80 -8.49 -25.08
C ASP A 153 -11.98 -9.75 -24.75
N CYS A 154 -11.80 -10.64 -25.74
CA CYS A 154 -10.96 -11.83 -25.68
C CYS A 154 -9.81 -11.78 -26.71
N SER A 155 -9.54 -10.62 -27.30
CA SER A 155 -8.42 -10.40 -28.22
C SER A 155 -7.06 -10.45 -27.50
N VAL A 156 -6.00 -10.68 -28.27
CA VAL A 156 -4.63 -10.63 -27.72
C VAL A 156 -4.27 -9.21 -27.31
N GLU A 157 -4.78 -8.21 -28.01
CA GLU A 157 -4.57 -6.80 -27.72
C GLU A 157 -5.11 -6.42 -26.33
N ALA A 158 -6.28 -6.93 -25.96
CA ALA A 158 -6.88 -6.69 -24.64
C ALA A 158 -6.04 -7.22 -23.48
N THR A 159 -5.19 -8.23 -23.72
CA THR A 159 -4.32 -8.80 -22.68
C THR A 159 -3.29 -7.79 -22.15
N TYR A 160 -2.87 -6.84 -22.98
CA TYR A 160 -1.91 -5.80 -22.57
C TYR A 160 -2.54 -4.74 -21.66
N GLU A 161 -3.86 -4.69 -21.56
CA GLU A 161 -4.58 -3.81 -20.62
C GLU A 161 -4.76 -4.45 -19.23
N LEU A 162 -4.46 -5.74 -19.09
CA LEU A 162 -4.59 -6.47 -17.84
C LEU A 162 -3.36 -6.25 -16.97
N TRP A 163 -3.61 -5.77 -15.76
CA TRP A 163 -2.57 -5.63 -14.76
C TRP A 163 -3.10 -5.74 -13.33
N THR A 164 -2.25 -6.25 -12.46
CA THR A 164 -2.41 -6.22 -11.00
C THR A 164 -1.11 -5.70 -10.38
N GLN A 165 -1.20 -4.71 -9.52
CA GLN A 165 -0.10 -4.18 -8.72
C GLN A 165 -0.30 -4.62 -7.27
N ILE A 166 0.73 -5.23 -6.67
CA ILE A 166 0.82 -5.41 -5.22
C ILE A 166 1.64 -4.24 -4.65
N ASP A 167 1.17 -3.63 -3.56
CA ASP A 167 1.83 -2.51 -2.89
C ASP A 167 2.91 -3.02 -1.91
N PRO A 168 4.21 -2.78 -2.16
CA PRO A 168 5.29 -3.27 -1.28
C PRO A 168 5.25 -2.67 0.13
N ALA A 169 4.70 -1.46 0.30
CA ALA A 169 4.70 -0.79 1.59
C ALA A 169 3.74 -1.46 2.59
N ARG A 170 2.63 -2.01 2.07
CA ARG A 170 1.49 -2.57 2.81
C ARG A 170 1.27 -4.06 2.54
N SER A 171 2.30 -4.75 2.05
CA SER A 171 2.25 -6.19 1.77
C SER A 171 3.46 -6.89 2.37
N GLY A 172 3.24 -8.09 2.91
CA GLY A 172 4.29 -8.88 3.54
C GLY A 172 3.75 -9.87 4.56
N PHE A 173 4.67 -10.49 5.29
CA PHE A 173 4.35 -11.47 6.33
C PHE A 173 4.23 -10.80 7.70
N VAL A 174 3.24 -11.22 8.47
CA VAL A 174 3.07 -10.83 9.87
C VAL A 174 3.18 -12.07 10.74
N PHE A 175 4.11 -12.05 11.69
CA PHE A 175 4.36 -13.13 12.62
C PHE A 175 3.76 -12.79 13.99
N THR A 176 3.03 -13.72 14.61
CA THR A 176 2.39 -13.48 15.92
C THR A 176 3.41 -13.39 17.06
N ARG A 177 4.60 -13.94 16.85
CA ARG A 177 5.68 -13.94 17.84
C ARG A 177 6.89 -13.25 17.24
N ASN A 178 6.96 -11.94 17.42
CA ASN A 178 8.21 -11.19 17.30
C ASN A 178 8.96 -11.46 18.60
N ALA A 179 9.87 -12.44 18.63
CA ALA A 179 10.77 -12.53 19.77
C ALA A 179 11.58 -11.21 19.85
N MET A 180 12.19 -10.92 21.01
CA MET A 180 13.23 -9.90 21.05
C MET A 180 14.40 -10.42 20.20
N ASP A 181 14.29 -10.21 18.88
CA ASP A 181 15.29 -10.64 17.92
C ASP A 181 16.53 -9.78 18.15
N ASP A 182 17.69 -10.43 18.23
CA ASP A 182 18.95 -9.74 18.46
C ASP A 182 19.26 -8.91 17.21
N PRO A 183 19.30 -7.57 17.30
CA PRO A 183 19.61 -6.71 16.16
C PRO A 183 21.05 -6.88 15.66
N SER A 184 21.92 -7.54 16.43
CA SER A 184 23.28 -7.87 16.02
C SER A 184 23.40 -9.20 15.25
N ASP A 185 22.34 -10.02 15.24
CA ASP A 185 22.32 -11.23 14.43
C ASP A 185 22.10 -10.88 12.96
N VAL A 186 22.96 -11.44 12.10
CA VAL A 186 22.87 -11.27 10.65
C VAL A 186 21.50 -11.72 10.14
N SER A 187 20.92 -12.81 10.70
CA SER A 187 19.61 -13.29 10.24
C SER A 187 18.49 -12.26 10.48
N THR A 188 18.52 -11.57 11.62
CA THR A 188 17.63 -10.45 11.95
C THR A 188 17.82 -9.29 10.98
N LEU A 189 19.07 -8.93 10.67
CA LEU A 189 19.36 -7.86 9.70
C LEU A 189 18.78 -8.19 8.32
N LEU A 190 18.89 -9.43 7.87
CA LEU A 190 18.31 -9.86 6.59
C LEU A 190 16.78 -9.79 6.61
N ALA A 191 16.16 -10.25 7.70
CA ALA A 191 14.71 -10.27 7.86
C ALA A 191 14.07 -8.87 7.88
N TYR A 192 14.77 -7.86 8.41
CA TYR A 192 14.24 -6.49 8.57
C TYR A 192 14.92 -5.43 7.67
N SER A 193 15.75 -5.85 6.72
CA SER A 193 16.51 -4.95 5.82
C SER A 193 15.66 -4.06 4.92
N ARG A 194 14.35 -4.35 4.76
CA ARG A 194 13.52 -3.77 3.70
C ARG A 194 12.82 -2.48 4.10
N ASP A 195 13.02 -1.44 3.30
CA ASP A 195 12.29 -0.18 3.38
C ASP A 195 10.84 -0.32 2.85
N VAL A 196 10.08 0.77 2.90
CA VAL A 196 8.70 0.83 2.40
C VAL A 196 8.56 0.59 0.89
N ASN A 197 9.66 0.67 0.14
CA ASN A 197 9.68 0.44 -1.30
C ASN A 197 10.10 -0.99 -1.66
N GLY A 198 10.49 -1.81 -0.66
CA GLY A 198 11.02 -3.16 -0.88
C GLY A 198 12.53 -3.21 -1.15
N HIS A 199 13.24 -2.08 -1.04
CA HIS A 199 14.70 -2.04 -1.20
C HIS A 199 15.40 -2.42 0.11
N ALA A 200 16.60 -3.00 0.01
CA ALA A 200 17.45 -3.15 1.20
C ALA A 200 18.10 -1.80 1.51
N ALA A 201 17.61 -1.09 2.52
CA ALA A 201 18.19 0.19 2.92
C ALA A 201 19.38 -0.06 3.85
N ILE A 202 20.56 0.45 3.49
CA ILE A 202 21.77 0.36 4.31
C ILE A 202 22.30 1.78 4.53
N ASN A 203 22.38 2.21 5.78
CA ASN A 203 22.87 3.54 6.13
C ASN A 203 24.20 3.40 6.87
N GLY A 204 25.30 3.82 6.25
CA GLY A 204 26.61 3.89 6.88
C GLY A 204 26.75 5.18 7.69
N LEU A 205 26.80 5.06 9.01
CA LEU A 205 26.99 6.19 9.92
C LEU A 205 28.48 6.42 10.20
N ILE A 206 28.97 7.54 9.71
CA ILE A 206 30.34 8.00 9.91
C ILE A 206 30.31 9.22 10.85
N PRO A 207 30.90 9.12 12.06
CA PRO A 207 31.01 10.24 12.98
C PRO A 207 31.72 11.44 12.34
N ARG A 208 31.34 12.65 12.75
CA ARG A 208 32.03 13.87 12.28
C ARG A 208 33.48 13.84 12.77
N GLY A 209 34.41 14.00 11.83
CA GLY A 209 35.84 13.95 12.13
C GLY A 209 36.44 12.55 12.22
N ALA A 210 35.72 11.52 11.75
CA ALA A 210 36.27 10.17 11.61
C ALA A 210 37.56 10.15 10.77
N ALA A 211 38.47 9.23 11.10
CA ALA A 211 39.70 9.06 10.33
C ALA A 211 39.39 8.47 8.94
N GLY A 212 40.28 8.68 7.97
CA GLY A 212 40.13 8.08 6.63
C GLY A 212 40.00 6.55 6.67
N GLU A 213 40.70 5.90 7.61
CA GLU A 213 40.60 4.45 7.83
C GLU A 213 39.19 4.01 8.25
N ASP A 214 38.50 4.77 9.09
CA ASP A 214 37.14 4.43 9.54
C ASP A 214 36.12 4.56 8.39
N ILE A 215 36.35 5.53 7.50
CA ILE A 215 35.56 5.71 6.28
C ILE A 215 35.73 4.49 5.36
N ASP A 216 36.98 4.10 5.08
CA ASP A 216 37.29 2.94 4.23
C ASP A 216 36.72 1.65 4.83
N ARG A 217 36.83 1.46 6.15
CA ARG A 217 36.23 0.34 6.87
C ARG A 217 34.71 0.34 6.75
N THR A 218 34.06 1.49 6.86
CA THR A 218 32.60 1.62 6.68
C THR A 218 32.17 1.14 5.30
N PHE A 219 32.85 1.60 4.23
CA PHE A 219 32.55 1.14 2.88
C PHE A 219 32.81 -0.37 2.68
N ALA A 220 33.90 -0.89 3.26
CA ALA A 220 34.20 -2.32 3.19
C ALA A 220 33.10 -3.17 3.87
N VAL A 221 32.58 -2.73 5.03
CA VAL A 221 31.50 -3.43 5.73
C VAL A 221 30.18 -3.31 4.98
N VAL A 222 29.84 -2.14 4.45
CA VAL A 222 28.65 -1.97 3.60
C VAL A 222 28.69 -2.90 2.39
N GLN A 223 29.84 -3.01 1.72
CA GLN A 223 30.04 -3.94 0.60
C GLN A 223 29.90 -5.40 1.07
N ALA A 224 30.58 -5.78 2.16
CA ALA A 224 30.51 -7.14 2.70
C ALA A 224 29.08 -7.52 3.07
N LEU A 225 28.33 -6.62 3.71
CA LEU A 225 26.92 -6.81 4.05
C LEU A 225 26.03 -6.95 2.81
N SER A 226 26.25 -6.11 1.80
CA SER A 226 25.49 -6.18 0.53
C SER A 226 25.66 -7.53 -0.17
N ILE A 227 26.89 -8.06 -0.17
CA ILE A 227 27.22 -9.36 -0.75
C ILE A 227 26.65 -10.50 0.11
N LEU A 228 26.90 -10.47 1.42
CA LEU A 228 26.49 -11.53 2.35
C LEU A 228 24.96 -11.67 2.41
N GLY A 229 24.26 -10.54 2.38
CA GLY A 229 22.80 -10.52 2.43
C GLY A 229 22.11 -10.81 1.11
N HIS A 230 22.87 -11.01 0.03
CA HIS A 230 22.34 -11.18 -1.33
C HIS A 230 21.29 -10.11 -1.66
N PHE A 231 21.56 -8.86 -1.28
CA PHE A 231 20.65 -7.77 -1.56
C PHE A 231 20.72 -7.44 -3.05
N ASP A 232 19.72 -7.85 -3.81
CA ASP A 232 19.67 -7.65 -5.27
C ASP A 232 19.65 -6.15 -5.65
N ARG A 233 19.14 -5.30 -4.74
CA ARG A 233 19.00 -3.83 -4.90
C ARG A 233 19.22 -3.09 -3.58
N PRO A 234 20.46 -2.96 -3.09
CA PRO A 234 20.73 -2.22 -1.87
C PRO A 234 20.73 -0.71 -2.19
N VAL A 235 19.99 0.06 -1.40
CA VAL A 235 20.06 1.52 -1.40
C VAL A 235 20.97 1.92 -0.26
N VAL A 236 22.20 2.31 -0.62
CA VAL A 236 23.22 2.69 0.35
C VAL A 236 23.21 4.21 0.52
N THR A 237 23.07 4.66 1.76
CA THR A 237 23.35 6.06 2.13
C THR A 237 24.53 6.09 3.09
N VAL A 238 25.36 7.13 3.01
CA VAL A 238 26.47 7.33 3.95
C VAL A 238 26.40 8.75 4.48
N GLY A 239 26.36 8.90 5.80
CA GLY A 239 26.11 10.17 6.45
C GLY A 239 26.47 10.13 7.94
N ASN A 240 26.03 11.14 8.67
CA ASN A 240 26.29 11.27 10.12
C ASN A 240 25.02 11.15 10.96
N SER A 241 23.94 10.64 10.37
CA SER A 241 22.63 10.45 10.99
C SER A 241 22.08 9.06 10.63
N ALA A 242 21.33 8.48 11.55
CA ALA A 242 20.58 7.24 11.30
C ALA A 242 19.51 7.44 10.23
N GLY A 243 19.10 6.34 9.58
CA GLY A 243 17.94 6.33 8.71
C GLY A 243 16.66 6.69 9.46
N SER A 244 15.67 7.25 8.75
CA SER A 244 14.38 7.62 9.34
C SER A 244 13.32 6.51 9.25
N GLY A 245 13.66 5.35 8.70
CA GLY A 245 12.73 4.27 8.41
C GLY A 245 13.37 2.88 8.54
N PRO A 246 12.64 1.81 8.19
CA PRO A 246 13.16 0.45 8.22
C PRO A 246 14.41 0.29 7.33
N GLY A 247 15.40 -0.46 7.82
CA GLY A 247 16.68 -0.64 7.17
C GLY A 247 17.78 -1.01 8.17
N ILE A 248 19.02 -1.07 7.68
CA ILE A 248 20.20 -1.40 8.47
C ILE A 248 21.03 -0.13 8.69
N ASP A 249 21.10 0.33 9.93
CA ASP A 249 21.99 1.41 10.35
C ASP A 249 23.32 0.81 10.84
N LEU A 250 24.40 1.08 10.11
CA LEU A 250 25.73 0.54 10.36
C LEU A 250 26.64 1.60 10.99
N VAL A 251 27.19 1.32 12.16
CA VAL A 251 28.28 2.10 12.76
C VAL A 251 29.54 1.23 12.81
N VAL A 252 30.65 1.74 12.28
CA VAL A 252 31.96 1.07 12.33
C VAL A 252 32.91 1.90 13.18
N GLY A 253 33.66 1.24 14.07
CA GLY A 253 34.65 1.85 14.95
C GLY A 253 35.89 0.97 15.13
#